data_AF-A0AAD7T249-F1
#
_entry.id   AF-A0AAD7T249-F1
#
_cell.length_a   1.000
_cell.length_b   1.000
_cell.length_c   1.000
_cell.angle_alpha   90.00
_cell.angle_beta   90.00
_cell.angle_gamma   90.00
#
_symmetry.space_group_name_H-M   'P 1'
#
loop_
_entity.id
_entity.type
_entity.pdbx_description
1 polymer ?
#
loop_
_entity_poly.entity_id
_entity_poly.type
_entity_poly.pdbx_seq_one_letter_code
_entity_poly.pdbx_strand_id
1 'polypeptide(L)'
;MTVQFNPPSSCILEINMKGVKLAVQDDYCGYSRGNKCSHFFQLKNISFCGYHPKNNKYFGFITKHPADQRFACHVFVSEDSTKPMAESVGRAFQLFYKEYVEYTCPTEDIYLE
;
A
#
# COMPACT_ATOMS: atom_id res chain seq x y z
N MET A 1 -7.12 14.97 -14.97
CA MET A 1 -6.93 16.44 -15.06
C MET A 1 -6.20 17.01 -13.86
N THR A 2 -6.40 16.56 -12.62
CA THR A 2 -5.76 17.15 -11.41
C THR A 2 -4.23 17.07 -11.38
N VAL A 3 -3.62 15.98 -11.84
CA VAL A 3 -2.15 15.76 -11.78
C VAL A 3 -1.34 16.77 -12.60
N GLN A 4 -1.90 17.26 -13.72
CA GLN A 4 -1.20 18.23 -14.60
C GLN A 4 -1.22 19.65 -14.04
N PHE A 5 -2.23 20.00 -13.25
CA PHE A 5 -2.39 21.34 -12.69
C PHE A 5 -1.88 21.46 -11.25
N ASN A 6 -1.88 20.36 -10.49
CA ASN A 6 -1.31 20.26 -9.15
C ASN A 6 -0.62 18.89 -9.02
N PRO A 7 0.68 18.79 -9.36
CA PRO A 7 1.40 17.53 -9.27
C PRO A 7 1.51 17.10 -7.79
N PRO A 8 1.22 15.83 -7.46
CA PRO A 8 1.43 15.31 -6.11
C PRO A 8 2.92 15.27 -5.76
N SER A 9 3.24 15.32 -4.47
CA SER A 9 4.61 15.17 -3.99
C SER A 9 5.24 13.86 -4.46
N SER A 10 6.51 13.92 -4.86
CA SER A 10 7.27 12.71 -5.22
C SER A 10 7.45 11.83 -3.99
N CYS A 11 7.43 10.51 -4.19
CA CYS A 11 7.62 9.58 -3.10
C CYS A 11 8.24 8.26 -3.56
N ILE A 12 8.83 7.55 -2.61
CA ILE A 12 9.31 6.18 -2.77
C ILE A 12 8.39 5.27 -1.98
N LEU A 13 7.90 4.22 -2.63
CA LEU A 13 7.15 3.13 -2.00
C LEU A 13 8.04 1.89 -1.90
N GLU A 14 8.40 1.51 -0.68
CA GLU A 14 9.12 0.26 -0.39
C GLU A 14 8.11 -0.80 0.07
N ILE A 15 8.07 -1.95 -0.61
CA ILE A 15 7.13 -3.05 -0.32
C ILE A 15 7.93 -4.25 0.18
N ASN A 16 7.54 -4.80 1.33
CA ASN A 16 8.10 -6.04 1.87
C ASN A 16 7.04 -6.84 2.65
N MET A 17 7.44 -7.99 3.20
CA MET A 17 6.54 -8.88 3.95
C MET A 17 5.98 -8.27 5.23
N LYS A 18 6.62 -7.22 5.79
CA LYS A 18 6.12 -6.52 6.97
C LYS A 18 5.07 -5.47 6.62
N GLY A 19 5.11 -4.92 5.40
CA GLY A 19 4.20 -3.86 4.97
C GLY A 19 4.73 -2.98 3.86
N VAL A 20 4.12 -1.80 3.75
CA VAL A 20 4.44 -0.77 2.75
C VAL A 20 4.96 0.46 3.46
N LYS A 21 6.14 0.93 3.08
CA LYS A 21 6.73 2.18 3.58
C LYS A 21 6.66 3.25 2.49
N LEU A 22 6.05 4.38 2.82
CA LEU A 22 5.99 5.57 2.01
C LEU A 22 7.05 6.55 2.52
N ALA A 23 7.98 6.98 1.67
CA ALA A 23 8.92 8.05 1.95
C ALA A 23 8.67 9.22 1.01
N VAL A 24 8.23 10.36 1.53
CA VAL A 24 7.97 11.56 0.74
C VAL A 24 9.29 12.26 0.43
N GLN A 25 9.54 12.56 -0.84
CA GLN A 25 10.62 13.41 -1.30
C GLN A 25 10.07 14.84 -1.34
N ASP A 26 10.28 15.60 -0.27
CA ASP A 26 9.85 16.98 -0.19
C ASP A 26 11.06 17.90 0.01
N ASP A 27 11.20 18.90 -0.87
CA ASP A 27 12.21 19.95 -0.77
C ASP A 27 11.84 21.01 0.28
N TYR A 28 10.58 21.01 0.75
CA TYR A 28 10.03 21.96 1.73
C TYR A 28 9.99 21.47 3.18
N CYS A 29 10.72 20.40 3.52
CA CYS A 29 11.02 20.06 4.92
C CYS A 29 12.07 21.03 5.52
N GLY A 30 11.82 22.33 5.40
CA GLY A 30 12.75 23.42 5.66
C GLY A 30 12.84 23.92 7.10
N TYR A 31 12.13 23.33 8.08
CA TYR A 31 12.16 23.85 9.47
C TYR A 31 12.28 22.83 10.60
N SER A 32 12.31 21.54 10.29
CA SER A 32 12.55 20.49 11.30
C SER A 32 13.73 19.63 10.86
N ARG A 33 14.93 20.00 11.32
CA ARG A 33 16.17 19.22 11.14
C ARG A 33 15.92 17.74 11.44
N GLY A 34 15.89 16.90 10.39
CA GLY A 34 16.33 15.51 10.50
C GLY A 34 15.34 14.38 10.22
N ASN A 35 14.06 14.62 9.93
CA ASN A 35 13.12 13.52 9.68
C ASN A 35 12.58 13.53 8.25
N LYS A 36 13.05 12.59 7.42
CA LYS A 36 12.36 12.21 6.18
C LYS A 36 10.94 11.82 6.59
N CYS A 37 9.93 12.56 6.14
CA CYS A 37 8.54 12.23 6.44
C CYS A 37 8.23 10.86 5.81
N SER A 38 8.14 9.84 6.66
CA SER A 38 7.89 8.48 6.22
C SER A 38 6.76 7.87 7.03
N HIS A 39 5.89 7.17 6.31
CA HIS A 39 4.75 6.45 6.88
C HIS A 39 4.95 4.96 6.63
N PHE A 40 4.66 4.14 7.64
CA PHE A 40 4.72 2.70 7.51
C PHE A 40 3.35 2.08 7.75
N PHE A 41 2.87 1.37 6.74
CA PHE A 41 1.60 0.66 6.77
C PHE A 41 1.88 -0.83 6.94
N GLN A 42 1.61 -1.34 8.14
CA GLN A 42 1.75 -2.77 8.41
C GLN A 42 0.83 -3.57 7.50
N LEU A 43 1.33 -4.66 6.95
CA LEU A 43 0.61 -5.47 5.97
C LEU A 43 -0.75 -5.97 6.51
N LYS A 44 -0.80 -6.36 7.79
CA LYS A 44 -2.03 -6.77 8.49
C LYS A 44 -3.14 -5.71 8.52
N ASN A 45 -2.80 -4.44 8.32
CA ASN A 45 -3.75 -3.33 8.31
C ASN A 45 -4.15 -2.94 6.88
N ILE A 46 -3.52 -3.50 5.84
CA ILE A 46 -3.86 -3.25 4.44
C ILE A 46 -4.90 -4.29 4.02
N SER A 47 -6.09 -3.84 3.64
CA SER A 47 -7.21 -4.73 3.30
C SER A 47 -7.34 -5.00 1.80
N PHE A 48 -6.80 -4.11 0.97
CA PHE A 48 -6.90 -4.23 -0.49
C PHE A 48 -5.77 -3.44 -1.17
N CYS A 49 -5.37 -3.88 -2.36
CA CYS A 49 -4.52 -3.11 -3.26
C CYS A 49 -4.92 -3.37 -4.72
N GLY A 50 -4.69 -2.39 -5.60
CA GLY A 50 -4.96 -2.55 -7.02
C GLY A 50 -4.38 -1.43 -7.87
N TYR A 51 -4.39 -1.64 -9.17
CA TYR A 51 -4.09 -0.62 -10.17
C TYR A 51 -5.33 -0.35 -11.03
N HIS A 52 -5.41 0.82 -11.64
CA HIS A 52 -6.61 1.22 -12.38
C HIS A 52 -6.69 0.48 -13.73
N PRO A 53 -7.83 -0.17 -14.08
CA PRO A 53 -7.91 -1.12 -15.19
C PRO A 53 -7.73 -0.48 -16.58
N LYS A 54 -8.13 0.79 -16.73
CA LYS A 54 -7.99 1.55 -18.00
C LYS A 54 -6.76 2.46 -18.02
N ASN A 55 -6.13 2.67 -16.87
CA ASN A 55 -4.99 3.58 -16.73
C ASN A 55 -4.02 2.98 -15.73
N ASN A 56 -3.16 2.10 -16.23
CA ASN A 56 -2.22 1.35 -15.42
C ASN A 56 -1.16 2.22 -14.73
N LYS A 57 -1.18 3.55 -14.88
CA LYS A 57 -0.31 4.48 -14.16
C LYS A 57 -0.76 4.77 -12.73
N TYR A 58 -1.98 4.37 -12.36
CA TYR A 58 -2.51 4.57 -11.01
C TYR A 58 -2.44 3.29 -10.21
N PHE A 59 -1.95 3.39 -8.98
CA PHE A 59 -1.97 2.33 -7.98
C PHE A 59 -2.56 2.86 -6.69
N GLY A 60 -3.24 2.00 -5.95
CA GLY A 60 -3.65 2.35 -4.60
C GLY A 60 -3.85 1.15 -3.70
N PHE A 61 -3.86 1.43 -2.41
CA PHE A 61 -4.16 0.45 -1.39
C PHE A 61 -5.02 1.07 -0.28
N ILE A 62 -5.77 0.21 0.41
CA ILE A 62 -6.69 0.60 1.46
C ILE A 62 -6.15 0.12 2.80
N THR A 63 -6.07 1.02 3.77
CA THR A 63 -5.65 0.71 5.15
C THR A 63 -6.81 0.89 6.12
N LYS A 64 -6.95 -0.04 7.06
CA LYS A 64 -7.80 0.11 8.24
C LYS A 64 -7.07 0.92 9.31
N HIS A 65 -7.75 1.88 9.92
CA HIS A 65 -7.23 2.63 11.06
C HIS A 65 -7.10 1.70 12.28
N PRO A 66 -6.00 1.74 13.03
CA PRO A 66 -5.77 0.79 14.13
C PRO A 66 -6.71 0.99 15.32
N ALA A 67 -7.19 2.22 15.55
CA ALA A 67 -8.05 2.55 16.69
C ALA A 67 -9.52 2.79 16.31
N ASP A 68 -9.84 2.92 15.02
CA ASP A 68 -11.19 3.29 14.57
C ASP A 68 -11.68 2.34 13.47
N GLN A 69 -12.99 2.23 13.30
CA GLN A 69 -13.60 1.55 12.16
C GLN A 69 -13.58 2.43 10.89
N ARG A 70 -12.44 3.05 10.63
CA ARG A 70 -12.23 3.94 9.48
C ARG A 70 -11.22 3.32 8.53
N PHE A 71 -11.40 3.62 7.25
CA PHE A 71 -10.49 3.20 6.19
C PHE A 71 -9.94 4.44 5.49
N ALA A 72 -8.69 4.34 5.05
CA ALA A 72 -8.05 5.35 4.21
C ALA A 72 -7.60 4.70 2.91
N CYS A 73 -7.84 5.38 1.79
CA CYS A 73 -7.36 4.99 0.48
C CYS A 73 -6.14 5.84 0.13
N HIS A 74 -5.04 5.18 -0.19
CA HIS A 74 -3.79 5.82 -0.60
C HIS A 74 -3.64 5.61 -2.09
N VAL A 75 -3.60 6.70 -2.87
CA VAL A 75 -3.57 6.65 -4.33
C VAL A 75 -2.27 7.29 -4.82
N PHE A 76 -1.60 6.59 -5.72
CA PHE A 76 -0.32 6.95 -6.29
C PHE A 76 -0.41 6.95 -7.81
N VAL A 77 0.43 7.77 -8.44
CA VAL A 77 0.57 7.86 -9.88
C VAL A 77 2.05 7.74 -10.25
N SER A 78 2.36 7.02 -11.31
CA SER A 78 3.70 6.94 -11.89
C SER A 78 3.69 7.22 -13.39
N GLU A 79 4.87 7.45 -13.96
CA GLU A 79 5.01 7.59 -15.42
C GLU A 79 4.83 6.24 -16.12
N ASP A 80 5.35 5.18 -15.50
CA ASP A 80 5.25 3.79 -15.95
C ASP A 80 4.03 3.06 -15.40
N SER A 81 3.83 1.82 -15.85
CA SER A 81 2.81 0.92 -15.31
C SER A 81 3.06 0.60 -13.83
N THR A 82 2.05 0.76 -12.99
CA THR A 82 2.05 0.41 -11.57
C THR A 82 1.59 -1.03 -11.31
N LYS A 83 1.27 -1.81 -12.34
CA LYS A 83 0.92 -3.24 -12.20
C LYS A 83 1.96 -4.02 -11.37
N PRO A 84 3.29 -3.85 -11.56
CA PRO A 84 4.29 -4.52 -10.73
C PRO A 84 4.20 -4.17 -9.24
N MET A 85 3.72 -2.97 -8.90
CA MET A 85 3.50 -2.57 -7.50
C MET A 85 2.37 -3.37 -6.88
N ALA A 86 1.23 -3.47 -7.57
CA ALA A 86 0.10 -4.27 -7.12
C ALA A 86 0.46 -5.75 -6.99
N GLU A 87 1.20 -6.31 -7.95
CA GLU A 87 1.68 -7.70 -7.87
C GLU A 87 2.66 -7.91 -6.70
N SER A 88 3.51 -6.92 -6.39
CA SER A 88 4.43 -7.00 -5.25
C SER A 88 3.71 -6.99 -3.91
N VAL A 89 2.68 -6.15 -3.75
CA VAL A 89 1.82 -6.18 -2.56
C VAL A 89 1.02 -7.49 -2.50
N GLY A 90 0.51 -7.96 -3.64
CA GLY A 90 -0.17 -9.26 -3.73
C GLY A 90 0.70 -10.44 -3.31
N ARG A 91 1.98 -10.47 -3.73
CA ARG A 91 2.95 -11.47 -3.26
C ARG A 91 3.23 -11.33 -1.76
N ALA A 92 3.37 -10.11 -1.26
CA ALA A 92 3.54 -9.88 0.17
C ALA A 92 2.34 -10.41 0.97
N PHE A 93 1.11 -10.18 0.50
CA PHE A 93 -0.09 -10.78 1.08
C PHE A 93 -0.04 -12.30 1.07
N GLN A 94 0.21 -12.93 -0.07
CA GLN A 94 0.27 -14.39 -0.16
C GLN A 94 1.26 -15.00 0.84
N LEU A 95 2.45 -14.41 0.96
CA LEU A 95 3.46 -14.86 1.92
C LEU A 95 3.01 -14.64 3.38
N PHE A 96 2.39 -13.50 3.67
CA PHE A 96 1.86 -13.20 5.00
C PHE A 96 0.70 -14.12 5.39
N TYR A 97 -0.22 -14.42 4.47
CA TYR A 97 -1.30 -15.38 4.69
C TYR A 97 -0.75 -16.78 4.95
N LYS A 98 0.24 -17.23 4.17
CA LYS A 98 0.90 -18.52 4.38
C LYS A 98 1.60 -18.61 5.75
N GLU A 99 2.28 -17.56 6.18
CA GLU A 99 3.05 -17.57 7.43
C GLU A 99 2.16 -17.39 8.67
N TYR A 100 1.12 -16.55 8.59
CA TYR A 100 0.36 -16.13 9.77
C TYR A 100 -1.10 -16.58 9.79
N VAL A 101 -1.74 -16.82 8.65
CA VAL A 101 -3.17 -17.18 8.59
C VAL A 101 -3.37 -18.70 8.51
N GLU A 102 -2.57 -19.42 7.72
CA GLU A 102 -2.59 -20.90 7.74
C GLU A 102 -2.28 -21.47 9.15
N TYR A 103 -1.48 -20.75 9.95
CA TYR A 103 -1.14 -21.15 11.32
C TYR A 103 -2.24 -20.80 12.36
N THR A 104 -3.02 -19.75 12.13
CA THR A 104 -4.01 -19.25 13.10
C THR A 104 -5.44 -19.70 12.82
N CYS A 105 -5.73 -20.07 11.57
CA CYS A 105 -6.99 -20.63 11.13
C CYS A 105 -6.69 -21.69 10.05
N PRO A 106 -6.36 -22.94 10.43
CA PRO A 106 -6.33 -24.02 9.46
C PRO A 106 -7.70 -24.02 8.76
N THR A 107 -7.71 -24.01 7.44
CA THR A 107 -8.93 -24.10 6.64
C THR A 107 -9.56 -25.46 6.96
N GLU A 108 -10.36 -25.55 8.02
CA GLU A 108 -11.29 -26.64 8.19
C GLU A 108 -12.25 -26.54 6.99
N ASP A 109 -12.26 -27.63 6.23
CA ASP A 109 -12.99 -27.83 4.98
C ASP A 109 -14.32 -27.06 4.91
N ILE A 110 -14.32 -25.95 4.17
CA ILE A 110 -15.52 -25.18 3.83
C ILE A 110 -16.27 -25.82 2.64
N TYR A 111 -16.07 -27.13 2.41
CA TYR A 111 -16.97 -27.89 1.55
C TYR A 111 -18.33 -27.96 2.27
N LEU A 112 -19.20 -26.99 1.99
CA LEU A 112 -20.63 -27.18 2.15
C LEU A 112 -21.11 -28.06 0.99
N GLU A 113 -21.35 -29.35 1.27
CA GLU A 113 -22.34 -30.15 0.52
C GLU A 113 -23.75 -29.58 0.71
#